data_AF-K2DRI6-F1
#
_entry.id   AF-K2DRI6-F1
#
_cell.length_a   1.000
_cell.length_b   1.000
_cell.length_c   1.000
_cell.angle_alpha   90.00
_cell.angle_beta   90.00
_cell.angle_gamma   90.00
#
_symmetry.space_group_name_H-M   'P 1'
#
loop_
_entity.id
_entity.type
_entity.pdbx_description
1 polymer ?
#
loop_
_entity_poly.entity_id
_entity_poly.type
_entity_poly.pdbx_seq_one_letter_code
_entity_poly.pdbx_strand_id
1 'polypeptide(L)'
;MRDAAEKRIGHLYPKIQITEDLAKKRLDLKPLVGKELTVIAWLWARTVKSSNPAFSHVHVPLVSSFVLCSKTGKEAYVQPIVEGDNYQFTVKLGPPFVGAEKGTKLARGANFRCILSDTAMEGNYIKSEGRARGMSVKMMAIVAEGVGGRIYLPPSKEMEEIAKNVNPIWKPELILPEDARAFWTPAYGVCTYGDLFTPRQLIALTVFSDLVQEAQVKIREDAIVAGMIDDSLGLEMGGQGAKAYAQAMSIYLALIVSKTADSNNSFCPWEPAAQCSRQLFGRQGIPMLWDFAEANPLHSSSGGFSTNFEGSLRSYSCMPSGRIAGFAKQHNASSSHASEGKVISTDPPYYDNIGYADLSDFFYIWLRRSLQGVMPDLFATLSVPKAEELIASPYRHGSSEKAESFFLDGMTQTMRGLVEQSHPAFPVTIYYAFKQSETENNGTSSTGWEIFLEAILRAGFSLSGTWPMRTEMTAALKNNTNSLASSIVLVCRKREVKDPQVSRREFIRELNTVLPESVADMISGAVNSPVAPVDLSQAIIGPGMAIFSKYSAVLEADGSPMSVKTALQLINRFMAEDDFDHDTQFCLHWFESVGWTEGKFGEADVLARAKGTSVEGV
;
A
#
# COMPACT_ATOMS: atom_id res chain seq x y z
N MET A 1 -6.15 -18.87 -22.36
CA MET A 1 -5.18 -17.76 -22.38
C MET A 1 -3.75 -18.22 -22.09
N ARG A 2 -3.44 -18.84 -20.93
CA ARG A 2 -2.08 -19.32 -20.60
C ARG A 2 -1.40 -20.10 -21.73
N ASP A 3 -2.07 -21.12 -22.25
CA ASP A 3 -1.52 -21.98 -23.31
C ASP A 3 -1.27 -21.19 -24.61
N ALA A 4 -2.10 -20.20 -24.91
CA ALA A 4 -1.91 -19.32 -26.06
C ALA A 4 -0.74 -18.35 -25.84
N ALA A 5 -0.57 -17.85 -24.60
CA ALA A 5 0.59 -17.05 -24.22
C ALA A 5 1.86 -17.89 -24.32
N GLU A 6 1.88 -19.10 -23.78
CA GLU A 6 3.02 -20.03 -23.85
C GLU A 6 3.50 -20.28 -25.28
N LYS A 7 2.58 -20.42 -26.24
CA LYS A 7 2.94 -20.51 -27.67
C LYS A 7 3.62 -19.24 -28.20
N ARG A 8 3.24 -18.06 -27.72
CA ARG A 8 3.76 -16.75 -28.18
C ARG A 8 5.05 -16.33 -27.48
N ILE A 9 5.17 -16.59 -26.18
CA ILE A 9 6.25 -16.06 -25.32
C ILE A 9 7.03 -17.14 -24.56
N GLY A 10 6.69 -18.43 -24.70
CA GLY A 10 7.35 -19.51 -23.95
C GLY A 10 8.86 -19.60 -24.20
N HIS A 11 9.30 -19.24 -25.40
CA HIS A 11 10.72 -19.15 -25.75
C HIS A 11 11.49 -18.08 -24.95
N LEU A 12 10.81 -17.08 -24.39
CA LEU A 12 11.40 -16.05 -23.52
C LEU A 12 11.56 -16.51 -22.06
N TYR A 13 10.89 -17.62 -21.71
CA TYR A 13 10.85 -18.20 -20.37
C TYR A 13 11.25 -19.70 -20.42
N PRO A 14 12.47 -20.01 -20.90
CA PRO A 14 12.90 -21.39 -21.09
C PRO A 14 13.03 -22.15 -19.76
N LYS A 15 12.93 -23.48 -19.86
CA LYS A 15 13.35 -24.38 -18.79
C LYS A 15 14.87 -24.37 -18.65
N ILE A 16 15.37 -24.90 -17.53
CA ILE A 16 16.81 -25.08 -17.29
C ILE A 16 17.16 -26.57 -17.22
N GLN A 17 18.11 -27.01 -18.04
CA GLN A 17 18.62 -28.38 -17.95
C GLN A 17 19.69 -28.47 -16.85
N ILE A 18 19.60 -29.51 -16.01
CA ILE A 18 20.63 -29.79 -15.00
C ILE A 18 21.78 -30.57 -15.66
N THR A 19 22.95 -29.93 -15.74
CA THR A 19 24.16 -30.53 -16.32
C THR A 19 25.00 -31.25 -15.25
N GLU A 20 25.91 -32.12 -15.68
CA GLU A 20 26.89 -32.76 -14.79
C GLU A 20 27.76 -31.74 -14.06
N ASP A 21 28.14 -30.65 -14.74
CA ASP A 21 28.94 -29.57 -14.17
C ASP A 21 28.21 -28.85 -13.03
N LEU A 22 26.90 -28.58 -13.19
CA LEU A 22 26.07 -28.02 -12.12
C LEU A 22 25.99 -28.97 -10.91
N ALA A 23 25.89 -30.27 -11.16
CA ALA A 23 25.77 -31.30 -10.12
C ALA A 23 27.11 -31.68 -9.46
N LYS A 24 28.27 -31.32 -10.04
CA LYS A 24 29.62 -31.76 -9.62
C LYS A 24 29.89 -31.57 -8.13
N LYS A 25 29.40 -30.47 -7.54
CA LYS A 25 29.53 -30.15 -6.10
C LYS A 25 28.18 -29.98 -5.39
N ARG A 26 27.08 -30.43 -6.01
CA ARG A 26 25.70 -30.24 -5.54
C ARG A 26 25.00 -31.59 -5.48
N LEU A 27 25.04 -32.24 -4.31
CA LEU A 27 24.44 -33.56 -4.09
C LEU A 27 22.93 -33.57 -4.36
N ASP A 28 22.25 -32.45 -4.10
CA ASP A 28 20.83 -32.22 -4.38
C ASP A 28 20.50 -32.25 -5.88
N LEU A 29 21.46 -31.91 -6.75
CA LEU A 29 21.28 -31.88 -8.20
C LEU A 29 21.63 -33.19 -8.90
N LYS A 30 22.43 -34.08 -8.26
CA LYS A 30 22.84 -35.35 -8.87
C LYS A 30 21.67 -36.21 -9.39
N PRO A 31 20.54 -36.36 -8.67
CA PRO A 31 19.39 -37.14 -9.16
C PRO A 31 18.61 -36.45 -10.31
N LEU A 32 18.95 -35.21 -10.62
CA LEU A 32 18.27 -34.37 -11.60
C LEU A 32 19.08 -34.16 -12.87
N VAL A 33 20.32 -34.66 -12.95
CA VAL A 33 21.17 -34.54 -14.14
C VAL A 33 20.44 -35.04 -15.39
N GLY A 34 20.48 -34.25 -16.46
CA GLY A 34 19.79 -34.49 -17.73
C GLY A 34 18.33 -34.03 -17.75
N LYS A 35 17.70 -33.74 -16.61
CA LYS A 35 16.31 -33.26 -16.54
C LYS A 35 16.23 -31.76 -16.83
N GLU A 36 15.13 -31.37 -17.48
CA GLU A 36 14.73 -29.97 -17.60
C GLU A 36 13.81 -29.59 -16.45
N LEU A 37 14.18 -28.54 -15.71
CA LEU A 37 13.37 -27.99 -14.64
C LEU A 37 12.70 -26.70 -15.09
N THR A 38 11.45 -26.51 -14.66
CA THR A 38 10.74 -25.26 -14.91
C THR A 38 11.29 -24.16 -14.03
N VAL A 39 11.71 -23.04 -14.63
CA VAL A 39 12.16 -21.86 -13.90
C VAL A 39 10.94 -21.10 -13.37
N ILE A 40 10.95 -20.78 -12.07
CA ILE A 40 9.87 -20.05 -11.42
C ILE A 40 10.17 -18.56 -11.26
N ALA A 41 11.46 -18.20 -11.14
CA ALA A 41 11.91 -16.82 -11.02
C ALA A 41 13.38 -16.68 -11.39
N TRP A 42 13.74 -15.52 -11.95
CA TRP A 42 15.10 -15.03 -12.10
C TRP A 42 15.32 -13.88 -11.11
N LEU A 43 16.39 -13.95 -10.33
CA LEU A 43 16.73 -12.91 -9.36
C LEU A 43 17.81 -12.00 -9.95
N TRP A 44 17.59 -10.69 -9.88
CA TRP A 44 18.40 -9.69 -10.53
C TRP A 44 18.85 -8.62 -9.55
N ALA A 45 20.05 -8.08 -9.76
CA ALA A 45 20.52 -6.85 -9.12
C ALA A 45 20.55 -5.72 -10.15
N ARG A 46 20.09 -4.53 -9.78
CA ARG A 46 20.42 -3.29 -10.48
C ARG A 46 21.89 -2.96 -10.27
N THR A 47 22.50 -2.31 -11.25
CA THR A 47 23.93 -2.03 -11.27
C THR A 47 24.21 -0.60 -11.72
N VAL A 48 25.22 0.00 -11.10
CA VAL A 48 25.76 1.33 -11.46
C VAL A 48 27.27 1.18 -11.63
N LYS A 49 27.94 2.15 -12.25
CA LYS A 49 29.41 2.12 -12.29
C LYS A 49 30.00 2.33 -10.90
N SER A 50 31.19 1.79 -10.67
CA SER A 50 31.92 2.02 -9.42
C SER A 50 32.25 3.51 -9.26
N SER A 51 32.06 4.05 -8.06
CA SER A 51 32.54 5.39 -7.69
C SER A 51 34.07 5.46 -7.59
N ASN A 52 34.74 4.30 -7.47
CA ASN A 52 36.20 4.24 -7.46
C ASN A 52 36.74 4.31 -8.90
N PRO A 53 37.59 5.30 -9.23
CA PRO A 53 38.12 5.49 -10.58
C PRO A 53 38.78 4.24 -11.19
N ALA A 54 39.45 3.42 -10.37
CA ALA A 54 40.12 2.19 -10.82
C ALA A 54 39.13 1.18 -11.45
N PHE A 55 37.90 1.14 -10.95
CA PHE A 55 36.85 0.21 -11.40
C PHE A 55 35.69 0.91 -12.10
N SER A 56 35.89 2.16 -12.56
CA SER A 56 34.85 2.98 -13.20
C SER A 56 34.30 2.37 -14.51
N HIS A 57 35.00 1.40 -15.08
CA HIS A 57 34.59 0.62 -16.24
C HIS A 57 33.64 -0.55 -15.89
N VAL A 58 33.48 -0.89 -14.61
CA VAL A 58 32.68 -2.03 -14.15
C VAL A 58 31.36 -1.57 -13.54
N HIS A 59 30.28 -2.23 -13.94
CA HIS A 59 28.96 -2.09 -13.32
C HIS A 59 28.86 -2.97 -12.08
N VAL A 60 28.81 -2.36 -10.90
CA VAL A 60 28.75 -3.02 -9.59
C VAL A 60 27.31 -3.19 -9.10
N PRO A 61 26.98 -4.28 -8.40
CA PRO A 61 25.62 -4.64 -8.06
C PRO A 61 25.14 -3.97 -6.77
N LEU A 62 23.93 -3.42 -6.81
CA LEU A 62 23.22 -2.86 -5.66
C LEU A 62 22.31 -3.96 -5.11
N VAL A 63 22.72 -4.61 -4.03
CA VAL A 63 22.03 -5.80 -3.48
C VAL A 63 21.65 -5.53 -2.03
N SER A 64 20.38 -5.69 -1.71
CA SER A 64 19.86 -5.51 -0.35
C SER A 64 20.03 -6.77 0.50
N SER A 65 20.00 -7.95 -0.12
CA SER A 65 20.26 -9.23 0.54
C SER A 65 20.76 -10.28 -0.47
N PHE A 66 21.69 -11.12 -0.04
CA PHE A 66 22.14 -12.29 -0.80
C PHE A 66 21.39 -13.57 -0.40
N VAL A 67 20.48 -13.52 0.57
CA VAL A 67 19.79 -14.70 1.10
C VAL A 67 18.69 -15.16 0.13
N LEU A 68 18.71 -16.44 -0.25
CA LEU A 68 17.70 -17.06 -1.12
C LEU A 68 16.65 -17.83 -0.33
N CYS A 69 17.07 -18.52 0.73
CA CYS A 69 16.20 -19.26 1.63
C CYS A 69 16.71 -19.12 3.06
N SER A 70 15.83 -18.71 3.98
CA SER A 70 16.14 -18.56 5.41
C SER A 70 15.60 -19.70 6.28
N LYS A 71 14.99 -20.73 5.68
CA LYS A 71 14.43 -21.86 6.43
C LYS A 71 15.56 -22.74 6.97
N THR A 72 15.52 -23.00 8.27
CA THR A 72 16.51 -23.87 8.94
C THR A 72 16.61 -25.24 8.29
N GLY A 73 17.84 -25.67 7.96
CA GLY A 73 18.13 -26.93 7.28
C GLY A 73 17.88 -26.92 5.77
N LYS A 74 17.40 -25.82 5.20
CA LYS A 74 17.20 -25.62 3.74
C LYS A 74 17.78 -24.28 3.28
N GLU A 75 18.71 -23.72 4.04
CA GLU A 75 19.29 -22.41 3.77
C GLU A 75 20.03 -22.40 2.43
N ALA A 76 19.92 -21.28 1.73
CA ALA A 76 20.61 -21.05 0.47
C ALA A 76 20.88 -19.56 0.30
N TYR A 77 22.00 -19.22 -0.35
CA TYR A 77 22.41 -17.84 -0.57
C TYR A 77 23.24 -17.68 -1.84
N VAL A 78 23.28 -16.45 -2.35
CA VAL A 78 24.14 -16.02 -3.45
C VAL A 78 25.51 -15.64 -2.89
N GLN A 79 26.56 -16.30 -3.38
CA GLN A 79 27.94 -15.95 -3.05
C GLN A 79 28.54 -15.16 -4.22
N PRO A 80 28.90 -13.89 -4.03
CA PRO A 80 29.75 -13.19 -4.98
C PRO A 80 31.18 -13.75 -4.94
N ILE A 81 31.76 -13.95 -6.11
CA ILE A 81 33.16 -14.33 -6.33
C ILE A 81 33.81 -13.17 -7.09
N VAL A 82 34.83 -12.56 -6.48
CA VAL A 82 35.57 -11.43 -7.07
C VAL A 82 36.93 -11.93 -7.54
N GLU A 83 37.27 -11.62 -8.80
CA GLU A 83 38.50 -12.04 -9.47
C GLU A 83 39.07 -10.82 -10.23
N GLY A 84 40.02 -10.12 -9.60
CA GLY A 84 40.57 -8.86 -10.12
C GLY A 84 39.48 -7.81 -10.33
N ASP A 85 39.36 -7.32 -11.56
CA ASP A 85 38.40 -6.28 -11.95
C ASP A 85 37.04 -6.85 -12.38
N ASN A 86 36.79 -8.14 -12.11
CA ASN A 86 35.54 -8.81 -12.47
C ASN A 86 34.90 -9.50 -11.26
N TYR A 87 33.60 -9.73 -11.34
CA TYR A 87 32.87 -10.52 -10.36
C TYR A 87 31.80 -11.41 -11.00
N GLN A 88 31.54 -12.53 -10.34
CA GLN A 88 30.54 -13.51 -10.73
C GLN A 88 29.67 -13.84 -9.52
N PHE A 89 28.44 -14.30 -9.74
CA PHE A 89 27.60 -14.85 -8.68
C PHE A 89 27.55 -16.37 -8.79
N THR A 90 27.62 -17.04 -7.65
CA THR A 90 27.32 -18.47 -7.54
C THR A 90 26.30 -18.70 -6.43
N VAL A 91 25.76 -19.90 -6.34
CA VAL A 91 24.80 -20.28 -5.29
C VAL A 91 25.43 -21.32 -4.37
N LYS A 92 25.24 -21.11 -3.06
CA LYS A 92 25.68 -22.02 -2.00
C LYS A 92 24.48 -22.47 -1.17
N LEU A 93 24.52 -23.73 -0.75
CA LEU A 93 23.57 -24.31 0.20
C LEU A 93 24.18 -24.32 1.60
N GLY A 94 23.34 -24.19 2.61
CA GLY A 94 23.71 -24.08 4.01
C GLY A 94 23.66 -22.64 4.54
N PRO A 95 24.06 -22.45 5.81
CA PRO A 95 23.96 -21.16 6.48
C PRO A 95 24.64 -20.03 5.69
N PRO A 96 23.98 -18.85 5.54
CA PRO A 96 24.58 -17.71 4.87
C PRO A 96 25.88 -17.24 5.54
N PHE A 97 26.80 -16.69 4.76
CA PHE A 97 28.01 -16.06 5.31
C PHE A 97 27.66 -14.78 6.09
N VAL A 98 28.56 -14.37 6.98
CA VAL A 98 28.39 -13.15 7.78
C VAL A 98 28.21 -11.93 6.87
N GLY A 99 27.08 -11.24 7.01
CA GLY A 99 26.73 -10.06 6.21
C GLY A 99 25.88 -10.33 4.97
N ALA A 100 25.59 -11.60 4.62
CA ALA A 100 24.75 -11.96 3.49
C ALA A 100 23.36 -11.28 3.54
N GLU A 101 22.79 -11.12 4.73
CA GLU A 101 21.47 -10.49 4.93
C GLU A 101 21.42 -9.01 4.52
N LYS A 102 22.57 -8.32 4.53
CA LYS A 102 22.69 -6.90 4.16
C LYS A 102 23.13 -6.71 2.71
N GLY A 103 23.48 -7.78 2.00
CA GLY A 103 23.96 -7.69 0.63
C GLY A 103 25.21 -6.80 0.49
N THR A 104 25.14 -5.82 -0.41
CA THR A 104 26.11 -4.72 -0.54
C THR A 104 25.64 -3.43 0.16
N LYS A 105 24.51 -3.44 0.84
CA LYS A 105 23.91 -2.25 1.45
C LYS A 105 24.62 -1.85 2.75
N LEU A 106 24.90 -0.55 2.89
CA LEU A 106 25.56 0.02 4.06
C LEU A 106 24.59 0.69 5.05
N ALA A 107 23.54 1.33 4.54
CA ALA A 107 22.57 2.07 5.35
C ALA A 107 21.20 2.18 4.65
N ARG A 108 20.23 2.84 5.30
CA ARG A 108 18.94 3.20 4.71
C ARG A 108 19.14 4.03 3.43
N GLY A 109 18.22 3.89 2.48
CA GLY A 109 18.29 4.58 1.20
C GLY A 109 19.29 3.94 0.22
N ALA A 110 19.89 4.76 -0.62
CA ALA A 110 20.79 4.35 -1.69
C ALA A 110 22.26 4.43 -1.23
N ASN A 111 22.66 3.63 -0.25
CA ASN A 111 24.03 3.63 0.27
C ASN A 111 24.59 2.21 0.20
N PHE A 112 25.60 1.99 -0.64
CA PHE A 112 26.10 0.66 -0.98
C PHE A 112 27.62 0.61 -0.98
N ARG A 113 28.19 -0.55 -0.70
CA ARG A 113 29.61 -0.85 -0.83
C ARG A 113 29.89 -1.37 -2.24
N CYS A 114 30.91 -0.83 -2.90
CA CYS A 114 31.46 -1.42 -4.12
C CYS A 114 32.07 -2.79 -3.80
N ILE A 115 31.61 -3.85 -4.47
CA ILE A 115 32.07 -5.22 -4.20
C ILE A 115 33.53 -5.49 -4.61
N LEU A 116 34.10 -4.62 -5.47
CA LEU A 116 35.47 -4.75 -5.96
C LEU A 116 36.47 -3.97 -5.11
N SER A 117 36.09 -2.79 -4.63
CA SER A 117 37.01 -1.83 -4.00
C SER A 117 36.71 -1.52 -2.54
N ASP A 118 35.62 -2.06 -2.00
CA ASP A 118 35.08 -1.76 -0.68
C ASP A 118 34.72 -0.30 -0.42
N THR A 119 34.80 0.55 -1.45
CA THR A 119 34.48 1.97 -1.37
C THR A 119 32.98 2.16 -1.22
N ALA A 120 32.58 3.08 -0.34
CA ALA A 120 31.19 3.49 -0.21
C ALA A 120 30.71 4.26 -1.45
N MET A 121 29.52 3.92 -1.93
CA MET A 121 28.78 4.60 -2.98
C MET A 121 27.55 5.24 -2.35
N GLU A 122 27.61 6.56 -2.22
CA GLU A 122 26.58 7.36 -1.58
C GLU A 122 25.37 7.60 -2.49
N GLY A 123 24.24 7.95 -1.87
CA GLY A 123 22.97 8.12 -2.58
C GLY A 123 22.97 9.17 -3.68
N ASN A 124 23.74 10.25 -3.53
CA ASN A 124 23.83 11.29 -4.56
C ASN A 124 24.55 10.77 -5.81
N TYR A 125 25.62 9.99 -5.66
CA TYR A 125 26.34 9.37 -6.76
C TYR A 125 25.46 8.34 -7.50
N ILE A 126 24.74 7.49 -6.74
CA ILE A 126 23.84 6.49 -7.35
C ILE A 126 22.69 7.16 -8.10
N LYS A 127 22.12 8.25 -7.57
CA LYS A 127 21.12 9.05 -8.28
C LYS A 127 21.69 9.66 -9.56
N SER A 128 22.90 10.22 -9.52
CA SER A 128 23.52 10.83 -10.69
C SER A 128 23.81 9.81 -11.79
N GLU A 129 24.35 8.64 -11.44
CA GLU A 129 24.60 7.56 -12.42
C GLU A 129 23.28 7.05 -13.02
N GLY A 130 22.26 6.81 -12.17
CA GLY A 130 20.94 6.36 -12.63
C GLY A 130 20.28 7.36 -13.60
N ARG A 131 20.30 8.66 -13.28
CA ARG A 131 19.73 9.71 -14.14
C ARG A 131 20.49 9.88 -15.46
N ALA A 132 21.82 9.82 -15.42
CA ALA A 132 22.63 10.13 -16.60
C ALA A 132 22.70 8.98 -17.61
N ARG A 133 22.64 7.71 -17.14
CA ARG A 133 22.96 6.54 -17.97
C ARG A 133 21.91 5.43 -17.91
N GLY A 134 20.93 5.52 -17.01
CA GLY A 134 20.08 4.40 -16.64
C GLY A 134 20.83 3.37 -15.79
N MET A 135 20.07 2.55 -15.06
CA MET A 135 20.64 1.42 -14.31
C MET A 135 20.61 0.16 -15.18
N SER A 136 21.76 -0.51 -15.28
CA SER A 136 21.85 -1.84 -15.88
C SER A 136 21.42 -2.92 -14.88
N VAL A 137 21.25 -4.17 -15.33
CA VAL A 137 20.94 -5.31 -14.45
C VAL A 137 21.89 -6.48 -14.66
N LYS A 138 22.10 -7.26 -13.60
CA LYS A 138 22.89 -8.51 -13.60
C LYS A 138 22.18 -9.61 -12.84
N MET A 139 22.12 -10.81 -13.40
CA MET A 139 21.43 -11.94 -12.78
C MET A 139 22.24 -12.46 -11.60
N MET A 140 21.57 -12.70 -10.48
CA MET A 140 22.15 -13.21 -9.23
C MET A 140 21.92 -14.70 -9.04
N ALA A 141 20.73 -15.19 -9.39
CA ALA A 141 20.36 -16.59 -9.24
C ALA A 141 19.14 -16.94 -10.12
N ILE A 142 18.98 -18.23 -10.38
CA ILE A 142 17.82 -18.83 -11.00
C ILE A 142 17.14 -19.70 -9.96
N VAL A 143 15.82 -19.56 -9.81
CA VAL A 143 15.01 -20.41 -8.93
C VAL A 143 14.15 -21.32 -9.79
N ALA A 144 14.31 -22.63 -9.64
CA ALA A 144 13.59 -23.64 -10.38
C ALA A 144 12.70 -24.49 -9.46
N GLU A 145 11.69 -25.12 -10.06
CA GLU A 145 10.86 -26.11 -9.39
C GLU A 145 11.66 -27.39 -9.09
N GLY A 146 11.50 -27.92 -7.87
CA GLY A 146 12.09 -29.17 -7.44
C GLY A 146 11.10 -30.07 -6.70
N VAL A 147 11.47 -31.34 -6.53
CA VAL A 147 10.67 -32.30 -5.77
C VAL A 147 10.73 -31.94 -4.28
N GLY A 148 9.63 -31.44 -3.72
CA GLY A 148 9.54 -31.10 -2.29
C GLY A 148 10.21 -29.78 -1.88
N GLY A 149 10.54 -28.90 -2.85
CA GLY A 149 11.16 -27.61 -2.56
C GLY A 149 11.58 -26.82 -3.80
N ARG A 150 12.27 -25.69 -3.57
CA ARG A 150 12.90 -24.89 -4.63
C ARG A 150 14.32 -25.38 -4.87
N ILE A 151 14.75 -25.34 -6.13
CA ILE A 151 16.13 -25.56 -6.53
C ILE A 151 16.75 -24.20 -6.88
N TYR A 152 17.85 -23.87 -6.21
CA TYR A 152 18.59 -22.63 -6.42
C TYR A 152 19.83 -22.90 -7.29
N LEU A 153 19.93 -22.19 -8.41
CA LEU A 153 20.99 -22.37 -9.41
C LEU A 153 21.75 -21.05 -9.62
N PRO A 154 23.05 -21.11 -9.94
CA PRO A 154 23.81 -19.92 -10.33
C PRO A 154 23.25 -19.30 -11.61
N PRO A 155 23.58 -18.02 -11.91
CA PRO A 155 23.21 -17.39 -13.18
C PRO A 155 23.67 -18.19 -14.40
N SER A 156 22.84 -18.22 -15.43
CA SER A 156 23.19 -18.77 -16.75
C SER A 156 23.37 -17.63 -17.74
N LYS A 157 24.48 -17.63 -18.48
CA LYS A 157 24.73 -16.63 -19.54
C LYS A 157 23.63 -16.65 -20.60
N GLU A 158 23.21 -17.84 -21.01
CA GLU A 158 22.13 -18.03 -21.99
C GLU A 158 20.83 -17.38 -21.51
N MET A 159 20.42 -17.61 -20.26
CA MET A 159 19.18 -17.01 -19.73
C MET A 159 19.28 -15.50 -19.55
N GLU A 160 20.48 -15.01 -19.21
CA GLU A 160 20.73 -13.56 -19.13
C GLU A 160 20.69 -12.90 -20.51
N GLU A 161 21.23 -13.55 -21.54
CA GLU A 161 21.18 -13.11 -22.93
C GLU A 161 19.76 -13.14 -23.49
N ILE A 162 18.98 -14.20 -23.23
CA ILE A 162 17.56 -14.26 -23.60
C ILE A 162 16.80 -13.08 -23.00
N ALA A 163 17.04 -12.74 -21.72
CA ALA A 163 16.39 -11.62 -21.07
C ALA A 163 16.77 -10.26 -21.65
N LYS A 164 18.06 -10.08 -22.01
CA LYS A 164 18.62 -8.81 -22.48
C LYS A 164 18.36 -8.54 -23.96
N ASN A 165 18.25 -9.58 -24.79
CA ASN A 165 18.10 -9.45 -26.24
C ASN A 165 16.62 -9.36 -26.69
N VAL A 166 15.71 -9.06 -25.76
CA VAL A 166 14.29 -8.87 -26.05
C VAL A 166 14.01 -7.40 -26.33
N ASN A 167 13.35 -7.13 -27.46
CA ASN A 167 12.90 -5.78 -27.83
C ASN A 167 11.36 -5.74 -27.88
N PRO A 168 10.70 -5.11 -26.90
CA PRO A 168 9.26 -4.93 -26.93
C PRO A 168 8.87 -3.95 -28.06
N ILE A 169 7.83 -4.29 -28.82
CA ILE A 169 7.29 -3.42 -29.89
C ILE A 169 6.64 -2.17 -29.30
N TRP A 170 6.05 -2.31 -28.12
CA TRP A 170 5.32 -1.25 -27.43
C TRP A 170 5.72 -1.19 -25.95
N LYS A 171 5.74 0.03 -25.41
CA LYS A 171 6.01 0.31 -24.00
C LYS A 171 5.15 1.51 -23.56
N PRO A 172 4.61 1.53 -22.33
CA PRO A 172 3.94 2.70 -21.77
C PRO A 172 4.90 3.90 -21.66
N GLU A 173 4.52 5.02 -22.26
CA GLU A 173 5.33 6.26 -22.29
C GLU A 173 4.90 7.29 -21.23
N LEU A 174 3.81 7.02 -20.49
CA LEU A 174 3.31 7.91 -19.46
C LEU A 174 4.37 8.13 -18.38
N ILE A 175 4.62 9.41 -18.08
CA ILE A 175 5.65 9.85 -17.13
C ILE A 175 5.18 9.56 -15.69
N LEU A 176 6.09 9.06 -14.86
CA LEU A 176 5.86 8.90 -13.43
C LEU A 176 5.85 10.27 -12.73
N PRO A 177 4.95 10.49 -11.77
CA PRO A 177 4.87 11.78 -11.08
C PRO A 177 6.10 12.03 -10.20
N GLU A 178 6.41 13.31 -9.99
CA GLU A 178 7.46 13.76 -9.07
C GLU A 178 6.97 13.84 -7.62
N ASP A 179 6.15 12.87 -7.18
CA ASP A 179 5.65 12.81 -5.81
C ASP A 179 6.60 12.03 -4.90
N ALA A 180 7.49 12.75 -4.21
CA ALA A 180 8.48 12.16 -3.32
C ALA A 180 7.89 11.38 -2.11
N ARG A 181 6.57 11.42 -1.89
CA ARG A 181 5.89 10.66 -0.84
C ARG A 181 5.59 9.21 -1.26
N ALA A 182 5.39 8.98 -2.55
CA ALA A 182 4.97 7.68 -3.09
C ALA A 182 5.86 7.17 -4.23
N PHE A 183 6.58 8.04 -4.95
CA PHE A 183 7.37 7.70 -6.13
C PHE A 183 8.82 8.11 -5.94
N TRP A 184 9.68 7.14 -5.63
CA TRP A 184 11.11 7.39 -5.43
C TRP A 184 11.96 7.05 -6.66
N THR A 185 11.37 6.37 -7.64
CA THR A 185 12.06 5.84 -8.82
C THR A 185 12.54 6.90 -9.81
N PRO A 186 11.84 8.05 -10.05
CA PRO A 186 12.30 9.06 -11.00
C PRO A 186 13.68 9.63 -10.63
N ALA A 187 13.98 9.70 -9.33
CA ALA A 187 15.29 10.15 -8.86
C ALA A 187 16.47 9.28 -9.35
N TYR A 188 16.20 8.08 -9.87
CA TYR A 188 17.16 7.08 -10.32
C TYR A 188 17.09 6.78 -11.82
N GLY A 189 16.40 7.63 -12.61
CA GLY A 189 16.29 7.47 -14.07
C GLY A 189 15.18 6.52 -14.54
N VAL A 190 14.28 6.11 -13.64
CA VAL A 190 13.07 5.35 -13.97
C VAL A 190 11.92 6.35 -14.05
N CYS A 191 11.65 6.85 -15.26
CA CYS A 191 10.87 8.07 -15.47
C CYS A 191 9.48 7.82 -16.06
N THR A 192 9.22 6.64 -16.62
CA THR A 192 7.93 6.26 -17.21
C THR A 192 7.37 5.00 -16.55
N TYR A 193 6.04 4.80 -16.59
CA TYR A 193 5.45 3.55 -16.09
C TYR A 193 5.98 2.32 -16.83
N GLY A 194 6.38 2.47 -18.10
CA GLY A 194 7.04 1.39 -18.83
C GLY A 194 8.42 1.02 -18.29
N ASP A 195 9.15 1.94 -17.65
CA ASP A 195 10.45 1.66 -17.01
C ASP A 195 10.33 0.77 -15.77
N LEU A 196 9.10 0.56 -15.26
CA LEU A 196 8.85 -0.31 -14.13
C LEU A 196 8.97 -1.80 -14.49
N PHE A 197 9.07 -2.16 -15.77
CA PHE A 197 9.05 -3.53 -16.25
C PHE A 197 10.33 -3.88 -17.00
N THR A 198 10.76 -5.15 -16.92
CA THR A 198 11.78 -5.66 -17.84
C THR A 198 11.23 -5.78 -19.27
N PRO A 199 12.07 -5.78 -20.32
CA PRO A 199 11.64 -6.02 -21.69
C PRO A 199 10.76 -7.27 -21.86
N ARG A 200 11.11 -8.38 -21.20
CA ARG A 200 10.30 -9.61 -21.23
C ARG A 200 8.96 -9.45 -20.54
N GLN A 201 8.92 -8.81 -19.37
CA GLN A 201 7.67 -8.53 -18.66
C GLN A 201 6.73 -7.64 -19.48
N LEU A 202 7.25 -6.64 -20.20
CA LEU A 202 6.47 -5.82 -21.12
C LEU A 202 5.82 -6.67 -22.22
N ILE A 203 6.59 -7.55 -22.87
CA ILE A 203 6.03 -8.46 -23.89
C ILE A 203 4.99 -9.39 -23.28
N ALA A 204 5.26 -9.99 -22.12
CA ALA A 204 4.33 -10.90 -21.48
C ALA A 204 2.99 -10.23 -21.16
N LEU A 205 3.00 -9.08 -20.49
CA LEU A 205 1.79 -8.34 -20.14
C LEU A 205 1.04 -7.81 -21.37
N THR A 206 1.77 -7.41 -22.41
CA THR A 206 1.19 -7.05 -23.72
C THR A 206 0.42 -8.24 -24.31
N VAL A 207 1.05 -9.43 -24.36
CA VAL A 207 0.42 -10.64 -24.88
C VAL A 207 -0.80 -11.05 -24.05
N PHE A 208 -0.72 -10.99 -22.72
CA PHE A 208 -1.88 -11.28 -21.87
C PHE A 208 -3.03 -10.28 -22.08
N SER A 209 -2.72 -8.99 -22.24
CA SER A 209 -3.72 -7.94 -22.51
C SER A 209 -4.41 -8.17 -23.87
N ASP A 210 -3.66 -8.52 -24.91
CA ASP A 210 -4.20 -8.79 -26.25
C ASP A 210 -5.06 -10.08 -26.23
N LEU A 211 -4.63 -11.09 -25.48
CA LEU A 211 -5.38 -12.33 -25.29
C LEU A 211 -6.73 -12.14 -24.56
N VAL A 212 -6.92 -11.05 -23.80
CA VAL A 212 -8.24 -10.72 -23.22
C VAL A 212 -9.25 -10.44 -24.32
N GLN A 213 -8.86 -9.68 -25.34
CA GLN A 213 -9.72 -9.34 -26.48
C GLN A 213 -10.04 -10.58 -27.32
N GLU A 214 -9.06 -11.44 -27.55
CA GLU A 214 -9.27 -12.71 -28.24
C GLU A 214 -10.18 -13.66 -27.43
N ALA A 215 -9.98 -13.71 -26.11
CA ALA A 215 -10.84 -14.50 -25.23
C ALA A 215 -12.29 -13.99 -25.27
N GLN A 216 -12.50 -12.68 -25.30
CA GLN A 216 -13.83 -12.08 -25.44
C GLN A 216 -14.55 -12.58 -26.70
N VAL A 217 -13.88 -12.58 -27.86
CA VAL A 217 -14.47 -13.07 -29.12
C VAL A 217 -14.87 -14.53 -28.97
N LYS A 218 -13.95 -15.37 -28.49
CA LYS A 218 -14.21 -16.80 -28.29
C LYS A 218 -15.35 -17.07 -27.31
N ILE A 219 -15.42 -16.34 -26.20
CA ILE A 219 -16.48 -16.49 -25.19
C ILE A 219 -17.85 -16.15 -25.79
N ARG A 220 -17.94 -15.13 -26.63
CA ARG A 220 -19.19 -14.79 -27.33
C ARG A 220 -19.61 -15.93 -28.27
N GLU A 221 -18.68 -16.43 -29.09
CA GLU A 221 -18.94 -17.55 -30.00
C GLU A 221 -19.41 -18.79 -29.25
N ASP A 222 -18.69 -19.18 -28.20
CA ASP A 222 -19.03 -20.35 -27.38
C ASP A 222 -20.39 -20.16 -26.67
N ALA A 223 -20.72 -18.95 -26.21
CA ALA A 223 -22.02 -18.65 -25.59
C ALA A 223 -23.18 -18.77 -26.58
N ILE A 224 -23.01 -18.31 -27.82
CA ILE A 224 -24.02 -18.46 -28.89
C ILE A 224 -24.23 -19.94 -29.21
N VAL A 225 -23.15 -20.71 -29.35
CA VAL A 225 -23.22 -22.17 -29.58
C VAL A 225 -23.92 -22.89 -28.42
N ALA A 226 -23.72 -22.42 -27.19
CA ALA A 226 -24.41 -22.95 -26.00
C ALA A 226 -25.90 -22.52 -25.89
N GLY A 227 -26.42 -21.76 -26.86
CA GLY A 227 -27.83 -21.35 -26.93
C GLY A 227 -28.15 -20.01 -26.27
N MET A 228 -27.15 -19.22 -25.89
CA MET A 228 -27.38 -17.85 -25.40
C MET A 228 -27.78 -16.92 -26.55
N ILE A 229 -28.84 -16.14 -26.36
CA ILE A 229 -29.29 -15.14 -27.34
C ILE A 229 -28.20 -14.07 -27.50
N ASP A 230 -27.93 -13.65 -28.73
CA ASP A 230 -27.08 -12.49 -29.00
C ASP A 230 -27.95 -11.30 -29.44
N ASP A 231 -28.24 -10.42 -28.49
CA ASP A 231 -28.98 -9.17 -28.72
C ASP A 231 -28.12 -8.09 -29.41
N SER A 232 -26.83 -8.38 -29.68
CA SER A 232 -25.83 -7.45 -30.20
C SER A 232 -25.59 -6.19 -29.35
N LEU A 233 -26.19 -6.11 -28.16
CA LEU A 233 -26.03 -5.03 -27.22
C LEU A 233 -24.80 -5.29 -26.34
N GLY A 234 -24.01 -4.23 -26.14
CA GLY A 234 -22.85 -4.28 -25.25
C GLY A 234 -23.27 -4.16 -23.79
N LEU A 235 -22.36 -4.50 -22.90
CA LEU A 235 -22.53 -4.45 -21.45
C LEU A 235 -22.90 -3.03 -20.98
N GLU A 236 -22.19 -1.99 -21.44
CA GLU A 236 -22.50 -0.59 -21.07
C GLU A 236 -23.86 -0.11 -21.58
N MET A 237 -24.40 -0.73 -22.64
CA MET A 237 -25.73 -0.44 -23.17
C MET A 237 -26.83 -1.26 -22.50
N GLY A 238 -26.53 -1.98 -21.42
CA GLY A 238 -27.48 -2.84 -20.71
C GLY A 238 -27.84 -4.13 -21.42
N GLY A 239 -27.00 -4.58 -22.36
CA GLY A 239 -27.17 -5.88 -23.03
C GLY A 239 -27.15 -7.04 -22.05
N GLN A 240 -27.87 -8.10 -22.37
CA GLN A 240 -27.96 -9.32 -21.55
C GLN A 240 -27.61 -10.58 -22.33
N GLY A 241 -27.38 -10.45 -23.64
CA GLY A 241 -27.00 -11.55 -24.51
C GLY A 241 -25.52 -11.93 -24.48
N ALA A 242 -25.13 -12.81 -25.41
CA ALA A 242 -23.79 -13.37 -25.53
C ALA A 242 -22.68 -12.30 -25.60
N LYS A 243 -22.93 -11.16 -26.26
CA LYS A 243 -21.97 -10.04 -26.34
C LYS A 243 -21.70 -9.40 -24.99
N ALA A 244 -22.74 -9.06 -24.23
CA ALA A 244 -22.59 -8.46 -22.90
C ALA A 244 -21.96 -9.45 -21.90
N TYR A 245 -22.33 -10.73 -21.97
CA TYR A 245 -21.68 -11.79 -21.20
C TYR A 245 -20.18 -11.88 -21.47
N ALA A 246 -19.79 -11.92 -22.75
CA ALA A 246 -18.39 -11.96 -23.15
C ALA A 246 -17.60 -10.73 -22.69
N GLN A 247 -18.20 -9.54 -22.78
CA GLN A 247 -17.62 -8.29 -22.27
C GLN A 247 -17.47 -8.28 -20.74
N ALA A 248 -18.43 -8.83 -20.00
CA ALA A 248 -18.30 -9.00 -18.56
C ALA A 248 -17.14 -9.94 -18.20
N MET A 249 -17.01 -11.05 -18.93
CA MET A 249 -15.89 -11.99 -18.74
C MET A 249 -14.54 -11.36 -19.07
N SER A 250 -14.44 -10.55 -20.13
CA SER A 250 -13.20 -9.84 -20.46
C SER A 250 -12.77 -8.85 -19.38
N ILE A 251 -13.71 -8.21 -18.68
CA ILE A 251 -13.40 -7.35 -17.52
C ILE A 251 -12.74 -8.17 -16.41
N TYR A 252 -13.31 -9.32 -16.02
CA TYR A 252 -12.69 -10.19 -15.01
C TYR A 252 -11.30 -10.68 -15.44
N LEU A 253 -11.12 -11.06 -16.70
CA LEU A 253 -9.82 -11.47 -17.23
C LEU A 253 -8.81 -10.31 -17.21
N ALA A 254 -9.23 -9.09 -17.55
CA ALA A 254 -8.38 -7.90 -17.49
C ALA A 254 -7.97 -7.56 -16.05
N LEU A 255 -8.86 -7.71 -15.06
CA LEU A 255 -8.50 -7.54 -13.64
C LEU A 255 -7.42 -8.56 -13.20
N ILE A 256 -7.45 -9.77 -13.74
CA ILE A 256 -6.40 -10.78 -13.50
C ILE A 256 -5.08 -10.37 -14.18
N VAL A 257 -5.12 -9.73 -15.36
CA VAL A 257 -3.94 -9.11 -15.98
C VAL A 257 -3.39 -7.99 -15.09
N SER A 258 -4.23 -7.12 -14.53
CA SER A 258 -3.82 -6.09 -13.57
C SER A 258 -3.15 -6.69 -12.33
N LYS A 259 -3.71 -7.78 -11.77
CA LYS A 259 -3.06 -8.48 -10.65
C LYS A 259 -1.74 -9.13 -11.04
N THR A 260 -1.63 -9.56 -12.30
CA THR A 260 -0.39 -10.10 -12.87
C THR A 260 0.65 -9.00 -13.06
N ALA A 261 0.27 -7.77 -13.44
CA ALA A 261 1.19 -6.63 -13.53
C ALA A 261 1.77 -6.25 -12.15
N ASP A 262 0.94 -6.25 -11.09
CA ASP A 262 1.39 -6.02 -9.70
C ASP A 262 2.43 -7.06 -9.22
N SER A 263 2.37 -8.28 -9.75
CA SER A 263 3.30 -9.37 -9.41
C SER A 263 4.37 -9.68 -10.49
N ASN A 264 4.32 -9.04 -11.65
CA ASN A 264 5.32 -9.12 -12.74
C ASN A 264 5.78 -7.74 -13.18
N ASN A 265 6.59 -7.12 -12.34
CA ASN A 265 7.34 -5.93 -12.68
C ASN A 265 8.76 -6.04 -12.09
N SER A 266 9.63 -5.10 -12.43
CA SER A 266 11.03 -5.07 -11.97
C SER A 266 11.20 -4.49 -10.55
N PHE A 267 10.08 -4.36 -9.81
CA PHE A 267 9.99 -3.86 -8.45
C PHE A 267 9.32 -4.87 -7.51
N CYS A 268 9.23 -6.14 -7.91
CA CYS A 268 8.82 -7.26 -7.07
C CYS A 268 10.01 -7.79 -6.25
N PRO A 269 9.99 -7.75 -4.90
CA PRO A 269 11.10 -8.30 -4.10
C PRO A 269 11.01 -9.83 -3.95
N TRP A 270 12.16 -10.46 -3.67
CA TRP A 270 12.22 -11.85 -3.26
C TRP A 270 11.99 -11.97 -1.74
N GLU A 271 11.16 -12.93 -1.31
CA GLU A 271 10.94 -13.24 0.11
C GLU A 271 11.61 -14.58 0.46
N PRO A 272 12.76 -14.57 1.16
CA PRO A 272 13.52 -15.80 1.47
C PRO A 272 12.78 -16.79 2.37
N ALA A 273 11.91 -16.32 3.27
CA ALA A 273 11.18 -17.22 4.17
C ALA A 273 10.06 -17.98 3.43
N ALA A 274 9.35 -17.29 2.53
CA ALA A 274 8.30 -17.88 1.71
C ALA A 274 8.84 -18.57 0.45
N GLN A 275 10.07 -18.23 0.04
CA GLN A 275 10.73 -18.69 -1.19
C GLN A 275 9.89 -18.36 -2.44
N CYS A 276 9.43 -17.11 -2.52
CA CYS A 276 8.62 -16.62 -3.63
C CYS A 276 8.84 -15.12 -3.89
N SER A 277 8.49 -14.69 -5.10
CA SER A 277 8.35 -13.27 -5.41
C SER A 277 7.16 -12.67 -4.65
N ARG A 278 7.28 -11.42 -4.22
CA ARG A 278 6.21 -10.60 -3.65
C ARG A 278 5.80 -9.51 -4.63
N GLN A 279 4.57 -9.05 -4.50
CA GLN A 279 4.02 -7.99 -5.32
C GLN A 279 4.65 -6.62 -5.05
N LEU A 280 4.50 -5.69 -5.99
CA LEU A 280 4.95 -4.31 -5.87
C LEU A 280 4.20 -3.57 -4.74
N PHE A 281 2.87 -3.60 -4.78
CA PHE A 281 2.04 -2.85 -3.84
C PHE A 281 1.88 -3.58 -2.50
N GLY A 282 2.98 -3.68 -1.75
CA GLY A 282 2.96 -3.98 -0.31
C GLY A 282 2.75 -2.72 0.56
N ARG A 283 2.76 -1.54 -0.05
CA ARG A 283 2.50 -0.22 0.55
C ARG A 283 1.89 0.72 -0.49
N GLN A 284 1.42 1.88 -0.05
CA GLN A 284 0.79 2.93 -0.88
C GLN A 284 1.84 3.76 -1.67
N GLY A 285 2.72 3.10 -2.42
CA GLY A 285 3.76 3.76 -3.22
C GLY A 285 4.67 2.79 -3.97
N ILE A 286 5.45 3.34 -4.91
CA ILE A 286 6.46 2.66 -5.74
C ILE A 286 7.86 3.07 -5.26
N PRO A 287 8.42 2.36 -4.25
CA PRO A 287 9.78 2.60 -3.78
C PRO A 287 10.83 2.18 -4.80
N MET A 288 12.02 2.77 -4.68
CA MET A 288 13.18 2.25 -5.38
C MET A 288 13.56 0.86 -4.82
N LEU A 289 13.61 -0.14 -5.70
CA LEU A 289 14.05 -1.50 -5.38
C LEU A 289 15.38 -1.80 -6.10
N TRP A 290 16.35 -2.33 -5.36
CA TRP A 290 17.74 -2.51 -5.82
C TRP A 290 17.98 -3.88 -6.45
N ASP A 291 17.33 -4.90 -5.93
CA ASP A 291 17.38 -6.28 -6.36
C ASP A 291 15.94 -6.82 -6.40
N PHE A 292 15.59 -7.55 -7.45
CA PHE A 292 14.21 -7.92 -7.75
C PHE A 292 14.07 -9.35 -8.27
N ALA A 293 12.90 -9.93 -8.07
CA ALA A 293 12.49 -11.22 -8.58
C ALA A 293 11.61 -11.04 -9.83
N GLU A 294 12.15 -11.41 -11.00
CA GLU A 294 11.36 -11.56 -12.21
C GLU A 294 10.68 -12.94 -12.18
N ALA A 295 9.39 -12.99 -11.83
CA ALA A 295 8.63 -14.23 -11.82
C ALA A 295 8.39 -14.74 -13.25
N ASN A 296 8.21 -16.06 -13.40
CA ASN A 296 7.75 -16.66 -14.65
C ASN A 296 6.21 -16.55 -14.74
N PRO A 297 5.64 -15.74 -15.64
CA PRO A 297 4.20 -15.53 -15.72
C PRO A 297 3.44 -16.75 -16.26
N LEU A 298 4.14 -17.73 -16.87
CA LEU A 298 3.55 -18.96 -17.40
C LEU A 298 3.49 -20.09 -16.35
N HIS A 299 4.18 -19.94 -15.22
CA HIS A 299 4.23 -20.94 -14.16
C HIS A 299 3.01 -20.88 -13.21
N SER A 300 2.88 -21.85 -12.32
CA SER A 300 1.83 -21.97 -11.28
C SER A 300 2.30 -21.59 -9.86
N SER A 301 3.29 -20.69 -9.76
CA SER A 301 3.82 -20.18 -8.48
C SER A 301 3.51 -18.68 -8.36
N SER A 302 3.90 -18.04 -7.24
CA SER A 302 3.76 -16.58 -7.07
C SER A 302 4.30 -15.81 -8.30
N GLY A 303 3.48 -14.89 -8.82
CA GLY A 303 3.72 -14.18 -10.09
C GLY A 303 3.26 -14.93 -11.35
N GLY A 304 2.78 -16.16 -11.24
CA GLY A 304 2.17 -16.89 -12.35
C GLY A 304 0.76 -16.40 -12.65
N PHE A 305 0.41 -16.28 -13.94
CA PHE A 305 -0.95 -15.91 -14.36
C PHE A 305 -2.00 -16.89 -13.81
N SER A 306 -1.72 -18.20 -13.84
CA SER A 306 -2.62 -19.22 -13.32
C SER A 306 -2.87 -19.08 -11.81
N THR A 307 -1.83 -18.73 -11.04
CA THR A 307 -1.96 -18.49 -9.59
C THR A 307 -2.80 -17.26 -9.31
N ASN A 308 -2.61 -16.18 -10.07
CA ASN A 308 -3.44 -14.97 -9.94
C ASN A 308 -4.90 -15.24 -10.35
N PHE A 309 -5.12 -16.07 -11.36
CA PHE A 309 -6.43 -16.52 -11.79
C PHE A 309 -7.14 -17.30 -10.67
N GLU A 310 -6.50 -18.34 -10.13
CA GLU A 310 -7.06 -19.15 -9.03
C GLU A 310 -7.35 -18.31 -7.78
N GLY A 311 -6.43 -17.41 -7.41
CA GLY A 311 -6.62 -16.49 -6.29
C GLY A 311 -7.83 -15.58 -6.49
N SER A 312 -8.00 -15.05 -7.70
CA SER A 312 -9.13 -14.17 -8.05
C SER A 312 -10.46 -14.93 -8.03
N LEU A 313 -10.48 -16.17 -8.54
CA LEU A 313 -11.68 -17.01 -8.52
C LEU A 313 -12.17 -17.31 -7.09
N ARG A 314 -11.25 -17.54 -6.15
CA ARG A 314 -11.64 -17.74 -4.74
C ARG A 314 -12.37 -16.52 -4.19
N SER A 315 -11.88 -15.31 -4.49
CA SER A 315 -12.54 -14.07 -4.10
C SER A 315 -13.93 -13.92 -4.75
N TYR A 316 -14.05 -14.22 -6.04
CA TYR A 316 -15.34 -14.13 -6.74
C TYR A 316 -16.36 -15.16 -6.27
N SER A 317 -15.92 -16.35 -5.84
CA SER A 317 -16.81 -17.38 -5.31
C SER A 317 -17.50 -17.00 -4.00
N CYS A 318 -16.96 -16.02 -3.28
CA CYS A 318 -17.55 -15.45 -2.08
C CYS A 318 -18.55 -14.31 -2.37
N MET A 319 -18.67 -13.85 -3.62
CA MET A 319 -19.60 -12.77 -3.94
C MET A 319 -21.05 -13.28 -3.90
N PRO A 320 -21.98 -12.50 -3.33
CA PRO A 320 -23.37 -12.92 -3.25
C PRO A 320 -23.94 -13.05 -4.67
N SER A 321 -24.45 -14.24 -5.00
CA SER A 321 -25.19 -14.53 -6.24
C SER A 321 -26.64 -14.04 -6.17
N GLY A 322 -26.81 -12.80 -5.69
CA GLY A 322 -28.11 -12.22 -5.41
C GLY A 322 -28.99 -12.11 -6.66
N ARG A 323 -30.30 -12.38 -6.49
CA ARG A 323 -31.33 -12.14 -7.52
C ARG A 323 -31.69 -10.66 -7.69
N ILE A 324 -31.15 -9.79 -6.83
CA ILE A 324 -31.45 -8.35 -6.82
C ILE A 324 -30.38 -7.63 -7.62
N ALA A 325 -30.80 -6.89 -8.65
CA ALA A 325 -29.89 -6.07 -9.45
C ALA A 325 -29.30 -4.94 -8.59
N GLY A 326 -27.97 -4.86 -8.58
CA GLY A 326 -27.23 -3.69 -8.10
C GLY A 326 -26.73 -2.86 -9.28
N PHE A 327 -26.54 -1.56 -9.07
CA PHE A 327 -25.99 -0.66 -10.07
C PHE A 327 -24.81 0.11 -9.48
N ALA A 328 -23.76 0.27 -10.29
CA ALA A 328 -22.63 1.12 -9.97
C ALA A 328 -22.44 2.13 -11.10
N LYS A 329 -22.18 3.39 -10.74
CA LYS A 329 -21.94 4.47 -11.71
C LYS A 329 -20.93 5.46 -11.15
N GLN A 330 -20.01 5.89 -12.00
CA GLN A 330 -19.06 6.94 -11.65
C GLN A 330 -19.73 8.31 -11.71
N HIS A 331 -19.54 9.11 -10.66
CA HIS A 331 -20.02 10.48 -10.57
C HIS A 331 -19.00 11.32 -9.81
N ASN A 332 -18.91 12.61 -10.13
CA ASN A 332 -18.16 13.56 -9.32
C ASN A 332 -18.98 13.86 -8.04
N ALA A 333 -18.43 13.52 -6.88
CA ALA A 333 -19.15 13.62 -5.61
C ALA A 333 -19.49 15.06 -5.20
N SER A 334 -18.73 16.06 -5.68
CA SER A 334 -18.95 17.48 -5.33
C SER A 334 -20.09 18.15 -6.11
N SER A 335 -20.61 17.49 -7.15
CA SER A 335 -21.64 18.01 -8.05
C SER A 335 -22.77 17.03 -8.39
N SER A 336 -22.73 15.82 -7.84
CA SER A 336 -23.73 14.79 -8.09
C SER A 336 -24.96 14.95 -7.19
N HIS A 337 -26.15 14.69 -7.76
CA HIS A 337 -27.42 14.56 -7.02
C HIS A 337 -27.84 13.09 -6.81
N ALA A 338 -26.93 12.14 -7.06
CA ALA A 338 -27.25 10.72 -7.00
C ALA A 338 -27.60 10.21 -5.59
N SER A 339 -27.37 11.00 -4.53
CA SER A 339 -27.58 10.60 -3.15
C SER A 339 -28.89 11.09 -2.53
N GLU A 340 -29.72 11.81 -3.29
CA GLU A 340 -30.95 12.42 -2.78
C GLU A 340 -31.89 11.39 -2.12
N GLY A 341 -32.24 11.64 -0.86
CA GLY A 341 -33.13 10.79 -0.06
C GLY A 341 -32.56 9.42 0.30
N LYS A 342 -31.24 9.19 0.16
CA LYS A 342 -30.61 7.88 0.41
C LYS A 342 -29.95 7.81 1.78
N VAL A 343 -29.75 6.58 2.26
CA VAL A 343 -28.79 6.28 3.32
C VAL A 343 -27.39 6.31 2.70
N ILE A 344 -26.48 7.08 3.30
CA ILE A 344 -25.15 7.33 2.74
C ILE A 344 -24.11 6.68 3.63
N SER A 345 -23.27 5.85 3.00
CA SER A 345 -22.09 5.24 3.61
C SER A 345 -20.93 5.41 2.63
N THR A 346 -19.89 6.14 3.02
CA THR A 346 -18.84 6.60 2.09
C THR A 346 -17.44 6.56 2.70
N ASP A 347 -16.43 6.44 1.84
CA ASP A 347 -15.01 6.40 2.19
C ASP A 347 -14.25 7.46 1.35
N PRO A 348 -14.11 8.70 1.84
CA PRO A 348 -13.47 9.78 1.10
C PRO A 348 -11.94 9.62 1.05
N PRO A 349 -11.24 10.30 0.11
CA PRO A 349 -9.79 10.27 0.04
C PRO A 349 -9.09 10.75 1.33
N TYR A 350 -7.95 10.12 1.68
CA TYR A 350 -7.23 10.34 2.93
C TYR A 350 -6.18 11.43 2.83
N TYR A 351 -6.64 12.68 2.70
CA TYR A 351 -5.80 13.89 2.71
C TYR A 351 -4.53 13.77 1.84
N ASP A 352 -3.36 13.62 2.45
CA ASP A 352 -2.05 13.55 1.80
C ASP A 352 -1.43 12.14 1.80
N ASN A 353 -2.15 11.13 2.30
CA ASN A 353 -1.63 9.79 2.56
C ASN A 353 -1.46 8.96 1.27
N ILE A 354 -2.38 9.10 0.30
CA ILE A 354 -2.39 8.28 -0.92
C ILE A 354 -2.63 9.15 -2.14
N GLY A 355 -1.73 9.05 -3.13
CA GLY A 355 -1.94 9.56 -4.49
C GLY A 355 -2.65 8.52 -5.36
N TYR A 356 -3.96 8.32 -5.15
CA TYR A 356 -4.73 7.26 -5.81
C TYR A 356 -4.64 7.32 -7.32
N ALA A 357 -4.83 8.50 -7.90
CA ALA A 357 -4.87 8.66 -9.33
C ALA A 357 -3.51 8.27 -9.92
N ASP A 358 -2.41 8.78 -9.38
CA ASP A 358 -1.06 8.44 -9.86
C ASP A 358 -0.76 6.95 -9.74
N LEU A 359 -1.08 6.32 -8.62
CA LEU A 359 -0.86 4.89 -8.44
C LEU A 359 -1.76 4.07 -9.39
N SER A 360 -2.97 4.55 -9.67
CA SER A 360 -3.92 3.90 -10.58
C SER A 360 -3.41 3.83 -12.01
N ASP A 361 -2.58 4.79 -12.46
CA ASP A 361 -2.02 4.76 -13.82
C ASP A 361 -1.18 3.51 -14.10
N PHE A 362 -0.57 2.92 -13.07
CA PHE A 362 0.14 1.64 -13.19
C PHE A 362 -0.77 0.52 -13.71
N PHE A 363 -2.03 0.50 -13.29
CA PHE A 363 -3.02 -0.49 -13.72
C PHE A 363 -3.77 -0.02 -14.97
N TYR A 364 -4.07 1.28 -15.05
CA TYR A 364 -4.86 1.90 -16.10
C TYR A 364 -4.28 1.59 -17.49
N ILE A 365 -2.96 1.67 -17.67
CA ILE A 365 -2.32 1.39 -18.95
C ILE A 365 -2.64 -0.01 -19.50
N TRP A 366 -2.71 -1.03 -18.63
CA TRP A 366 -2.99 -2.41 -19.01
C TRP A 366 -4.49 -2.66 -19.18
N LEU A 367 -5.30 -2.08 -18.29
CA LEU A 367 -6.76 -2.13 -18.38
C LEU A 367 -7.25 -1.46 -19.65
N ARG A 368 -6.74 -0.26 -19.97
CA ARG A 368 -7.03 0.47 -21.19
C ARG A 368 -6.69 -0.36 -22.43
N ARG A 369 -5.49 -0.95 -22.48
CA ARG A 369 -5.11 -1.83 -23.60
C ARG A 369 -6.08 -3.01 -23.78
N SER A 370 -6.56 -3.57 -22.67
CA SER A 370 -7.43 -4.75 -22.67
C SER A 370 -8.91 -4.42 -22.95
N LEU A 371 -9.39 -3.25 -22.50
CA LEU A 371 -10.81 -2.95 -22.34
C LEU A 371 -11.28 -1.66 -23.03
N GLN A 372 -10.43 -0.91 -23.73
CA GLN A 372 -10.87 0.34 -24.40
C GLN A 372 -12.04 0.12 -25.37
N GLY A 373 -12.09 -1.03 -26.06
CA GLY A 373 -13.22 -1.40 -26.93
C GLY A 373 -14.47 -1.91 -26.18
N VAL A 374 -14.37 -2.16 -24.87
CA VAL A 374 -15.44 -2.70 -24.01
C VAL A 374 -16.05 -1.62 -23.13
N MET A 375 -15.23 -0.78 -22.51
CA MET A 375 -15.63 0.36 -21.67
C MET A 375 -14.98 1.66 -22.19
N PRO A 376 -15.36 2.14 -23.39
CA PRO A 376 -14.75 3.33 -24.00
C PRO A 376 -14.80 4.57 -23.11
N ASP A 377 -15.88 4.77 -22.35
CA ASP A 377 -16.04 5.95 -21.49
C ASP A 377 -15.01 5.99 -20.35
N LEU A 378 -14.72 4.84 -19.74
CA LEU A 378 -13.72 4.72 -18.67
C LEU A 378 -12.28 4.84 -19.20
N PHE A 379 -12.05 4.46 -20.45
CA PHE A 379 -10.73 4.31 -21.07
C PHE A 379 -10.46 5.31 -22.21
N ALA A 380 -11.21 6.42 -22.23
CA ALA A 380 -11.11 7.44 -23.26
C ALA A 380 -9.78 8.23 -23.21
N THR A 381 -9.28 8.50 -22.01
CA THR A 381 -8.06 9.30 -21.78
C THR A 381 -6.79 8.45 -21.83
N LEU A 382 -5.62 9.10 -21.84
CA LEU A 382 -4.31 8.41 -21.79
C LEU A 382 -3.88 8.04 -20.36
N SER A 383 -4.39 8.78 -19.37
CA SER A 383 -4.17 8.58 -17.93
C SER A 383 -5.47 8.83 -17.17
N VAL A 384 -5.55 8.38 -15.92
CA VAL A 384 -6.72 8.67 -15.08
C VAL A 384 -6.77 10.17 -14.71
N PRO A 385 -7.97 10.75 -14.51
CA PRO A 385 -8.12 12.15 -14.12
C PRO A 385 -7.36 12.49 -12.84
N LYS A 386 -6.55 13.57 -12.86
CA LYS A 386 -5.76 14.05 -11.71
C LYS A 386 -6.32 15.32 -11.07
N ALA A 387 -6.92 16.19 -11.88
CA ALA A 387 -7.34 17.52 -11.44
C ALA A 387 -8.52 17.46 -10.46
N GLU A 388 -9.41 16.46 -10.63
CA GLU A 388 -10.57 16.25 -9.77
C GLU A 388 -10.27 15.36 -8.55
N GLU A 389 -9.05 14.81 -8.44
CA GLU A 389 -8.67 13.99 -7.30
C GLU A 389 -8.53 14.86 -6.04
N LEU A 390 -9.41 14.66 -5.07
CA LEU A 390 -9.47 15.44 -3.85
C LEU A 390 -8.45 14.97 -2.81
N ILE A 391 -7.17 15.26 -3.04
CA ILE A 391 -6.05 14.98 -2.13
C ILE A 391 -5.21 16.24 -1.89
N ALA A 392 -4.54 16.31 -0.74
CA ALA A 392 -3.54 17.35 -0.48
C ALA A 392 -2.18 16.91 -1.01
N SER A 393 -1.87 17.33 -2.23
CA SER A 393 -0.59 17.06 -2.89
C SER A 393 0.19 18.34 -3.17
N PRO A 394 1.29 18.64 -2.44
CA PRO A 394 2.08 19.86 -2.68
C PRO A 394 2.63 19.95 -4.10
N TYR A 395 3.06 18.82 -4.70
CA TYR A 395 3.64 18.83 -6.05
C TYR A 395 2.60 19.20 -7.12
N ARG A 396 1.30 18.91 -6.89
CA ARG A 396 0.22 19.29 -7.81
C ARG A 396 -0.28 20.71 -7.60
N HIS A 397 -0.31 21.18 -6.34
CA HIS A 397 -0.91 22.47 -5.98
C HIS A 397 0.13 23.60 -5.80
N GLY A 398 1.42 23.28 -5.94
CA GLY A 398 2.55 24.21 -5.91
C GLY A 398 3.07 24.54 -4.50
N SER A 399 2.27 24.36 -3.45
CA SER A 399 2.73 24.45 -2.06
C SER A 399 1.83 23.61 -1.15
N SER A 400 2.29 23.36 0.08
CA SER A 400 1.51 22.64 1.09
C SER A 400 0.24 23.40 1.47
N GLU A 401 0.31 24.73 1.59
CA GLU A 401 -0.83 25.58 1.97
C GLU A 401 -1.92 25.56 0.88
N LYS A 402 -1.52 25.60 -0.39
CA LYS A 402 -2.47 25.49 -1.51
C LYS A 402 -3.11 24.11 -1.60
N ALA A 403 -2.34 23.06 -1.31
CA ALA A 403 -2.85 21.69 -1.28
C ALA A 403 -3.87 21.49 -0.14
N GLU A 404 -3.59 22.07 1.03
CA GLU A 404 -4.48 22.09 2.18
C GLU A 404 -5.79 22.82 1.87
N SER A 405 -5.73 24.04 1.31
CA SER A 405 -6.92 24.81 0.93
C SER A 405 -7.77 24.06 -0.10
N PHE A 406 -7.13 23.51 -1.15
CA PHE A 406 -7.83 22.73 -2.18
C PHE A 406 -8.60 21.55 -1.57
N PHE A 407 -7.96 20.79 -0.67
CA PHE A 407 -8.60 19.67 0.00
C PHE A 407 -9.73 20.14 0.91
N LEU A 408 -9.50 21.14 1.77
CA LEU A 408 -10.50 21.65 2.71
C LEU A 408 -11.74 22.14 1.97
N ASP A 409 -11.57 22.94 0.92
CA ASP A 409 -12.66 23.54 0.16
C ASP A 409 -13.46 22.46 -0.60
N GLY A 410 -12.76 21.57 -1.31
CA GLY A 410 -13.42 20.50 -2.06
C GLY A 410 -14.09 19.45 -1.17
N MET A 411 -13.51 19.15 -0.01
CA MET A 411 -14.11 18.24 0.98
C MET A 411 -15.32 18.89 1.63
N THR A 412 -15.25 20.17 1.99
CA THR A 412 -16.39 20.93 2.52
C THR A 412 -17.55 20.96 1.52
N GLN A 413 -17.26 21.22 0.24
CA GLN A 413 -18.27 21.22 -0.82
C GLN A 413 -18.92 19.83 -0.96
N THR A 414 -18.10 18.79 -1.02
CA THR A 414 -18.59 17.41 -1.17
C THR A 414 -19.47 17.02 0.02
N MET A 415 -19.00 17.27 1.25
CA MET A 415 -19.75 16.97 2.47
C MET A 415 -21.05 17.76 2.54
N ARG A 416 -21.05 19.03 2.12
CA ARG A 416 -22.29 19.84 2.07
C ARG A 416 -23.32 19.23 1.13
N GLY A 417 -22.89 18.75 -0.04
CA GLY A 417 -23.75 17.99 -0.94
C GLY A 417 -24.35 16.76 -0.28
N LEU A 418 -23.58 16.02 0.53
CA LEU A 418 -24.08 14.87 1.29
C LEU A 418 -25.07 15.29 2.40
N VAL A 419 -24.81 16.38 3.12
CA VAL A 419 -25.74 16.92 4.14
C VAL A 419 -27.10 17.21 3.53
N GLU A 420 -27.12 17.86 2.35
CA GLU A 420 -28.35 18.26 1.66
C GLU A 420 -29.11 17.07 1.09
N GLN A 421 -28.40 16.05 0.62
CA GLN A 421 -28.99 14.90 -0.07
C GLN A 421 -29.34 13.74 0.86
N SER A 422 -28.68 13.61 2.01
CA SER A 422 -28.90 12.49 2.94
C SER A 422 -30.35 12.43 3.44
N HIS A 423 -30.86 11.21 3.60
CA HIS A 423 -32.17 11.02 4.20
C HIS A 423 -32.17 11.45 5.68
N PRO A 424 -33.05 12.36 6.13
CA PRO A 424 -32.95 12.98 7.46
C PRO A 424 -33.13 11.99 8.62
N ALA A 425 -33.82 10.86 8.41
CA ALA A 425 -34.02 9.85 9.45
C ALA A 425 -32.75 9.04 9.78
N PHE A 426 -31.78 8.94 8.86
CA PHE A 426 -30.63 8.07 8.99
C PHE A 426 -29.33 8.88 9.10
N PRO A 427 -28.35 8.43 9.91
CA PRO A 427 -27.05 9.07 9.91
C PRO A 427 -26.28 8.77 8.61
N VAL A 428 -25.30 9.62 8.32
CA VAL A 428 -24.29 9.37 7.29
C VAL A 428 -23.08 8.72 7.96
N THR A 429 -22.57 7.62 7.39
CA THR A 429 -21.36 6.96 7.87
C THR A 429 -20.18 7.27 6.97
N ILE A 430 -19.11 7.79 7.56
CA ILE A 430 -17.90 8.20 6.84
C ILE A 430 -16.72 7.40 7.38
N TYR A 431 -16.11 6.57 6.54
CA TYR A 431 -14.91 5.83 6.88
C TYR A 431 -13.71 6.77 6.80
N TYR A 432 -12.87 6.77 7.84
CA TYR A 432 -11.63 7.52 7.83
C TYR A 432 -10.55 6.76 8.59
N ALA A 433 -9.43 6.52 7.91
CA ALA A 433 -8.27 5.84 8.45
C ALA A 433 -7.05 6.74 8.25
N PHE A 434 -6.75 7.58 9.24
CA PHE A 434 -5.56 8.43 9.23
C PHE A 434 -4.74 8.19 10.49
N LYS A 435 -3.47 7.80 10.30
CA LYS A 435 -2.55 7.58 11.41
C LYS A 435 -2.23 8.92 12.06
N GLN A 436 -2.49 8.99 13.36
CA GLN A 436 -1.97 10.04 14.21
C GLN A 436 -0.49 9.72 14.47
N SER A 437 0.36 9.84 13.44
CA SER A 437 1.80 9.71 13.66
C SER A 437 2.34 11.01 14.23
N GLU A 438 2.98 10.87 15.39
CA GLU A 438 3.83 11.82 16.10
C GLU A 438 4.53 12.81 15.16
N THR A 439 4.02 14.04 15.10
CA THR A 439 4.85 15.20 14.82
C THR A 439 5.74 15.42 16.03
N GLU A 440 6.88 14.73 16.07
CA GLU A 440 8.00 15.12 16.93
C GLU A 440 8.30 16.60 16.67
N ASN A 441 8.08 17.40 17.72
CA ASN A 441 8.56 18.78 17.96
C ASN A 441 7.55 19.92 18.09
N ASN A 442 6.21 19.77 18.04
CA ASN A 442 5.32 20.90 18.44
C ASN A 442 3.84 20.55 18.70
N GLY A 443 3.57 19.62 19.63
CA GLY A 443 2.22 19.36 20.12
C GLY A 443 1.36 18.56 19.13
N THR A 444 0.73 17.51 19.65
CA THR A 444 0.01 16.48 18.90
C THR A 444 -1.30 17.01 18.29
N SER A 445 -1.23 17.52 17.06
CA SER A 445 -2.39 17.66 16.16
C SER A 445 -2.01 17.14 14.77
N SER A 446 -2.69 16.09 14.32
CA SER A 446 -2.57 15.61 12.94
C SER A 446 -3.30 16.58 12.00
N THR A 447 -2.56 17.29 11.16
CA THR A 447 -3.10 18.23 10.16
C THR A 447 -4.22 17.60 9.32
N GLY A 448 -4.09 16.30 8.98
CA GLY A 448 -5.11 15.57 8.21
C GLY A 448 -6.44 15.35 8.95
N TRP A 449 -6.42 15.02 10.25
CA TRP A 449 -7.65 14.89 11.04
C TRP A 449 -8.32 16.24 11.29
N GLU A 450 -7.52 17.27 11.58
CA GLU A 450 -7.98 18.63 11.82
C GLU A 450 -8.74 19.16 10.59
N ILE A 451 -8.11 19.15 9.42
CA ILE A 451 -8.71 19.67 8.18
C ILE A 451 -9.95 18.89 7.79
N PHE A 452 -9.92 17.55 7.94
CA PHE A 452 -11.06 16.72 7.58
C PHE A 452 -12.28 16.94 8.48
N LEU A 453 -12.08 16.97 9.80
CA LEU A 453 -13.16 17.27 10.75
C LEU A 453 -13.67 18.71 10.58
N GLU A 454 -12.78 19.67 10.35
CA GLU A 454 -13.16 21.05 10.01
C GLU A 454 -14.06 21.08 8.78
N ALA A 455 -13.73 20.34 7.72
CA ALA A 455 -14.55 20.24 6.51
C ALA A 455 -15.96 19.68 6.79
N ILE A 456 -16.05 18.63 7.61
CA ILE A 456 -17.32 18.00 8.02
C ILE A 456 -18.19 19.01 8.80
N LEU A 457 -17.61 19.73 9.76
CA LEU A 457 -18.33 20.71 10.56
C LEU A 457 -18.78 21.92 9.72
N ARG A 458 -17.91 22.45 8.85
CA ARG A 458 -18.23 23.56 7.92
C ARG A 458 -19.29 23.19 6.89
N ALA A 459 -19.38 21.92 6.53
CA ALA A 459 -20.42 21.41 5.65
C ALA A 459 -21.81 21.38 6.32
N GLY A 460 -21.86 21.37 7.66
CA GLY A 460 -23.10 21.32 8.43
C GLY A 460 -23.44 19.93 8.96
N PHE A 461 -22.47 19.02 9.05
CA PHE A 461 -22.62 17.81 9.86
C PHE A 461 -22.22 18.08 11.31
N SER A 462 -22.85 17.39 12.24
CA SER A 462 -22.37 17.12 13.59
C SER A 462 -21.98 15.65 13.70
N LEU A 463 -20.97 15.36 14.52
CA LEU A 463 -20.61 13.99 14.86
C LEU A 463 -21.53 13.52 15.99
N SER A 464 -22.09 12.33 15.84
CA SER A 464 -22.96 11.69 16.83
C SER A 464 -22.32 10.46 17.47
N GLY A 465 -21.20 9.99 16.92
CA GLY A 465 -20.41 8.91 17.48
C GLY A 465 -19.33 8.44 16.52
N THR A 466 -18.51 7.51 16.99
CA THR A 466 -17.56 6.76 16.17
C THR A 466 -17.68 5.28 16.40
N TRP A 467 -17.37 4.52 15.36
CA TRP A 467 -17.28 3.07 15.44
C TRP A 467 -15.89 2.62 14.98
N PRO A 468 -15.06 2.07 15.88
CA PRO A 468 -13.82 1.43 15.48
C PRO A 468 -14.11 0.12 14.72
N MET A 469 -13.50 -0.04 13.55
CA MET A 469 -13.67 -1.21 12.69
C MET A 469 -12.31 -1.83 12.36
N ARG A 470 -12.14 -3.11 12.68
CA ARG A 470 -10.91 -3.85 12.33
C ARG A 470 -10.88 -4.13 10.84
N THR A 471 -10.00 -3.43 10.12
CA THR A 471 -9.84 -3.54 8.67
C THR A 471 -8.58 -4.28 8.24
N GLU A 472 -7.60 -4.42 9.13
CA GLU A 472 -6.29 -4.99 8.80
C GLU A 472 -6.22 -6.52 8.91
N MET A 473 -5.43 -7.14 8.03
CA MET A 473 -5.16 -8.58 8.10
C MET A 473 -4.39 -8.91 9.38
N THR A 474 -4.86 -9.89 10.17
CA THR A 474 -4.24 -10.31 11.44
C THR A 474 -2.76 -10.69 11.34
N ALA A 475 -2.31 -11.11 10.15
CA ALA A 475 -0.90 -11.40 9.89
C ALA A 475 0.01 -10.16 9.90
N ALA A 476 -0.51 -8.98 9.51
CA ALA A 476 0.22 -7.71 9.57
C ALA A 476 0.43 -7.25 11.03
N LEU A 477 -0.57 -7.48 11.90
CA LEU A 477 -0.51 -7.16 13.33
C LEU A 477 0.54 -7.97 14.11
N LYS A 478 0.90 -9.17 13.63
CA LYS A 478 1.89 -10.05 14.27
C LYS A 478 3.34 -9.64 14.02
N ASN A 479 3.61 -8.78 13.04
CA ASN A 479 4.98 -8.42 12.63
C ASN A 479 5.54 -7.17 13.33
N ASN A 480 4.95 -6.71 14.45
CA ASN A 480 5.42 -5.55 15.23
C ASN A 480 5.60 -4.26 14.40
N THR A 481 4.95 -4.17 13.24
CA THR A 481 4.76 -2.88 12.58
C THR A 481 3.70 -2.14 13.39
N ASN A 482 4.00 -0.91 13.84
CA ASN A 482 3.02 0.05 14.37
C ASN A 482 1.99 0.45 13.29
N SER A 483 1.30 -0.53 12.70
CA SER A 483 0.17 -0.37 11.80
C SER A 483 -1.07 -0.16 12.65
N LEU A 484 -1.86 0.87 12.34
CA LEU A 484 -3.19 1.02 12.94
C LEU A 484 -3.98 -0.27 12.73
N ALA A 485 -4.53 -0.85 13.80
CA ALA A 485 -5.27 -2.10 13.67
C ALA A 485 -6.73 -1.85 13.23
N SER A 486 -7.20 -0.59 13.30
CA SER A 486 -8.59 -0.21 13.09
C SER A 486 -8.74 1.04 12.22
N SER A 487 -9.71 1.02 11.29
CA SER A 487 -10.29 2.23 10.69
C SER A 487 -11.38 2.78 11.60
N ILE A 488 -11.69 4.08 11.52
CA ILE A 488 -12.78 4.68 12.30
C ILE A 488 -13.93 5.05 11.35
N VAL A 489 -15.14 4.66 11.71
CA VAL A 489 -16.37 5.14 11.07
C VAL A 489 -16.89 6.32 11.87
N LEU A 490 -16.95 7.50 11.26
CA LEU A 490 -17.63 8.66 11.82
C LEU A 490 -19.13 8.54 11.53
N VAL A 491 -19.96 8.69 12.57
CA VAL A 491 -21.42 8.71 12.43
C VAL A 491 -21.89 10.16 12.47
N CYS A 492 -22.25 10.70 11.32
CA CYS A 492 -22.58 12.10 11.14
C CYS A 492 -24.10 12.31 10.99
N ARG A 493 -24.61 13.41 11.56
CA ARG A 493 -25.99 13.87 11.39
C ARG A 493 -26.00 15.32 10.96
N LYS A 494 -27.04 15.73 10.23
CA LYS A 494 -27.21 17.14 9.86
C LYS A 494 -27.36 17.98 11.13
N ARG A 495 -26.56 19.05 11.23
CA ARG A 495 -26.60 19.99 12.35
C ARG A 495 -27.83 20.88 12.27
N GLU A 496 -28.42 21.21 13.41
CA GLU A 496 -29.56 22.12 13.48
C GLU A 496 -29.08 23.58 13.67
N VAL A 497 -29.77 24.53 13.04
CA VAL A 497 -29.35 25.96 13.04
C VAL A 497 -29.47 26.60 14.44
N LYS A 498 -30.20 25.97 15.36
CA LYS A 498 -30.52 26.51 16.69
C LYS A 498 -29.65 25.95 17.83
N ASP A 499 -28.56 25.27 17.51
CA ASP A 499 -27.69 24.68 18.54
C ASP A 499 -27.08 25.78 19.43
N PRO A 500 -27.01 25.57 20.76
CA PRO A 500 -26.50 26.58 21.69
C PRO A 500 -24.99 26.79 21.51
N GLN A 501 -24.51 27.97 21.90
CA GLN A 501 -23.08 28.22 22.11
C GLN A 501 -22.71 27.93 23.56
N VAL A 502 -21.46 27.54 23.80
CA VAL A 502 -20.97 27.14 25.12
C VAL A 502 -19.57 27.70 25.36
N SER A 503 -19.19 27.93 26.62
CA SER A 503 -17.82 28.34 26.94
C SER A 503 -16.85 27.15 26.88
N ARG A 504 -15.56 27.41 26.64
CA ARG A 504 -14.49 26.40 26.76
C ARG A 504 -14.52 25.63 28.08
N ARG A 505 -14.82 26.32 29.19
CA ARG A 505 -14.88 25.69 30.52
C ARG A 505 -16.00 24.65 30.62
N GLU A 506 -17.16 24.97 30.08
CA GLU A 506 -18.31 24.07 30.05
C GLU A 506 -18.07 22.89 29.09
N PHE A 507 -17.44 23.13 27.95
CA PHE A 507 -16.99 22.07 27.03
C PHE A 507 -16.05 21.08 27.74
N ILE A 508 -15.00 21.57 28.41
CA ILE A 508 -14.07 20.71 29.17
C ILE A 508 -14.79 19.93 30.28
N ARG A 509 -15.75 20.56 30.97
CA ARG A 509 -16.54 19.89 32.00
C ARG A 509 -17.35 18.72 31.41
N GLU A 510 -17.97 18.91 30.25
CA GLU A 510 -18.72 17.84 29.56
C GLU A 510 -17.78 16.75 29.04
N LEU A 511 -16.62 17.09 28.47
CA LEU A 511 -15.58 16.12 28.11
C LEU A 511 -15.22 15.23 29.31
N ASN A 512 -14.89 15.82 30.45
CA ASN A 512 -14.50 15.09 31.66
C ASN A 512 -15.64 14.25 32.26
N THR A 513 -16.89 14.54 31.90
CA THR A 513 -18.05 13.76 32.35
C THR A 513 -18.29 12.56 31.45
N VAL A 514 -18.18 12.73 30.12
CA VAL A 514 -18.61 11.74 29.12
C VAL A 514 -17.47 10.83 28.65
N LEU A 515 -16.25 11.34 28.54
CA LEU A 515 -15.11 10.56 28.06
C LEU A 515 -14.75 9.36 28.96
N PRO A 516 -14.80 9.44 30.31
CA PRO A 516 -14.51 8.27 31.15
C PRO A 516 -15.44 7.08 30.88
N GLU A 517 -16.75 7.35 30.75
CA GLU A 517 -17.76 6.32 30.43
C GLU A 517 -17.51 5.74 29.03
N SER A 518 -17.24 6.61 28.05
CA SER A 518 -16.95 6.19 26.67
C SER A 518 -15.70 5.29 26.58
N VAL A 519 -14.64 5.61 27.34
CA VAL A 519 -13.43 4.80 27.41
C VAL A 519 -13.69 3.49 28.14
N ALA A 520 -14.45 3.51 29.23
CA ALA A 520 -14.85 2.30 29.93
C ALA A 520 -15.63 1.34 29.01
N ASP A 521 -16.56 1.84 28.20
CA ASP A 521 -17.31 1.04 27.22
C ASP A 521 -16.40 0.45 26.13
N MET A 522 -15.40 1.21 25.67
CA MET A 522 -14.43 0.74 24.67
C MET A 522 -13.51 -0.36 25.21
N ILE A 523 -13.29 -0.42 26.53
CA ILE A 523 -12.41 -1.40 27.20
C ILE A 523 -13.20 -2.60 27.76
N SER A 524 -14.44 -2.38 28.24
CA SER A 524 -15.21 -3.35 29.04
C SER A 524 -16.14 -4.28 28.24
N GLY A 525 -16.17 -4.17 26.90
CA GLY A 525 -16.91 -5.08 26.03
C GLY A 525 -16.46 -6.55 26.16
N ALA A 526 -17.41 -7.46 26.37
CA ALA A 526 -17.24 -8.86 26.76
C ALA A 526 -16.13 -9.68 26.04
N VAL A 527 -15.39 -10.47 26.83
CA VAL A 527 -14.45 -11.58 26.49
C VAL A 527 -13.24 -11.22 25.61
N ASN A 528 -13.26 -10.11 24.87
CA ASN A 528 -12.10 -9.52 24.21
C ASN A 528 -12.32 -8.00 24.14
N SER A 529 -11.37 -7.18 24.59
CA SER A 529 -11.42 -5.72 24.36
C SER A 529 -11.77 -5.44 22.89
N PRO A 530 -12.87 -4.74 22.57
CA PRO A 530 -13.25 -4.49 21.18
C PRO A 530 -12.19 -3.63 20.47
N VAL A 531 -11.56 -2.71 21.21
CA VAL A 531 -10.51 -1.81 20.72
C VAL A 531 -9.16 -2.19 21.33
N ALA A 532 -8.10 -2.24 20.52
CA ALA A 532 -6.75 -2.49 21.02
C ALA A 532 -6.22 -1.24 21.76
N PRO A 533 -5.37 -1.37 22.80
CA PRO A 533 -4.85 -0.21 23.53
C PRO A 533 -4.21 0.86 22.62
N VAL A 534 -3.49 0.43 21.58
CA VAL A 534 -2.86 1.32 20.58
C VAL A 534 -3.85 2.11 19.72
N ASP A 535 -5.13 1.70 19.67
CA ASP A 535 -6.18 2.34 18.89
C ASP A 535 -7.11 3.23 19.77
N LEU A 536 -6.98 3.18 21.11
CA LEU A 536 -7.87 3.90 22.04
C LEU A 536 -7.77 5.43 21.86
N SER A 537 -6.56 5.95 21.65
CA SER A 537 -6.31 7.38 21.42
C SER A 537 -7.01 7.92 20.15
N GLN A 538 -7.24 7.05 19.16
CA GLN A 538 -8.02 7.42 17.99
C GLN A 538 -9.52 7.23 18.22
N ALA A 539 -9.91 6.15 18.89
CA ALA A 539 -11.31 5.85 19.16
C ALA A 539 -12.00 6.97 19.97
N ILE A 540 -11.29 7.58 20.94
CA ILE A 540 -11.80 8.66 21.79
C ILE A 540 -12.07 9.98 21.04
N ILE A 541 -11.44 10.19 19.86
CA ILE A 541 -11.69 11.36 19.02
C ILE A 541 -13.19 11.48 18.72
N GLY A 542 -13.87 10.36 18.52
CA GLY A 542 -15.29 10.36 18.21
C GLY A 542 -16.18 10.92 19.30
N PRO A 543 -16.22 10.31 20.50
CA PRO A 543 -16.97 10.86 21.64
C PRO A 543 -16.61 12.31 21.94
N GLY A 544 -15.31 12.65 21.92
CA GLY A 544 -14.86 14.02 22.17
C GLY A 544 -15.37 15.02 21.12
N MET A 545 -15.27 14.66 19.83
CA MET A 545 -15.74 15.50 18.74
C MET A 545 -17.27 15.52 18.63
N ALA A 546 -17.97 14.49 19.10
CA ALA A 546 -19.42 14.50 19.20
C ALA A 546 -19.90 15.59 20.17
N ILE A 547 -19.21 15.74 21.31
CA ILE A 547 -19.47 16.83 22.27
C ILE A 547 -19.15 18.19 21.64
N PHE A 548 -17.99 18.32 20.98
CA PHE A 548 -17.59 19.58 20.36
C PHE A 548 -18.58 20.04 19.26
N SER A 549 -19.01 19.10 18.41
CA SER A 549 -19.84 19.37 17.24
C SER A 549 -21.34 19.51 17.52
N LYS A 550 -21.79 19.16 18.74
CA LYS A 550 -23.15 19.39 19.25
C LYS A 550 -23.46 20.88 19.43
N TYR A 551 -22.45 21.70 19.66
CA TYR A 551 -22.61 23.14 19.89
C TYR A 551 -22.47 23.93 18.59
N SER A 552 -23.16 25.08 18.51
CA SER A 552 -23.00 25.94 17.34
C SER A 552 -21.62 26.57 17.26
N ALA A 553 -21.04 26.89 18.43
CA ALA A 553 -19.63 27.22 18.65
C ALA A 553 -19.25 26.97 20.12
N VAL A 554 -18.00 26.57 20.35
CA VAL A 554 -17.36 26.63 21.68
C VAL A 554 -16.53 27.90 21.71
N LEU A 555 -16.75 28.79 22.68
CA LEU A 555 -16.08 30.09 22.74
C LEU A 555 -14.86 30.06 23.67
N GLU A 556 -13.76 30.61 23.19
CA GLU A 556 -12.56 30.91 23.97
C GLU A 556 -12.78 32.10 24.90
N ALA A 557 -11.83 32.34 25.81
CA ALA A 557 -11.93 33.43 26.79
C ALA A 557 -11.97 34.84 26.15
N ASP A 558 -11.41 34.97 24.95
CA ASP A 558 -11.44 36.20 24.14
C ASP A 558 -12.72 36.34 23.30
N GLY A 559 -13.66 35.39 23.41
CA GLY A 559 -14.91 35.34 22.65
C GLY A 559 -14.77 34.78 21.23
N SER A 560 -13.58 34.39 20.79
CA SER A 560 -13.39 33.75 19.49
C SER A 560 -13.88 32.29 19.51
N PRO A 561 -14.36 31.74 18.37
CA PRO A 561 -14.66 30.31 18.28
C PRO A 561 -13.39 29.46 18.42
N MET A 562 -13.43 28.48 19.31
CA MET A 562 -12.41 27.46 19.46
C MET A 562 -12.24 26.68 18.15
N SER A 563 -11.00 26.46 17.74
CA SER A 563 -10.66 25.67 16.56
C SER A 563 -10.81 24.16 16.81
N VAL A 564 -11.05 23.38 15.75
CA VAL A 564 -11.00 21.90 15.79
C VAL A 564 -9.65 21.41 16.33
N LYS A 565 -8.55 22.08 15.98
CA LYS A 565 -7.22 21.80 16.53
C LYS A 565 -7.20 21.81 18.06
N THR A 566 -7.69 22.90 18.65
CA THR A 566 -7.72 23.07 20.11
C THR A 566 -8.61 22.00 20.74
N ALA A 567 -9.77 21.70 20.13
CA ALA A 567 -10.66 20.65 20.60
C ALA A 567 -9.98 19.27 20.60
N LEU A 568 -9.31 18.88 19.50
CA LEU A 568 -8.55 17.63 19.40
C LEU A 568 -7.43 17.57 20.44
N GLN A 569 -6.70 18.66 20.68
CA GLN A 569 -5.67 18.71 21.72
C GLN A 569 -6.25 18.47 23.13
N LEU A 570 -7.43 19.02 23.42
CA LEU A 570 -8.11 18.80 24.70
C LEU A 570 -8.61 17.36 24.85
N ILE A 571 -9.14 16.78 23.78
CA ILE A 571 -9.62 15.39 23.76
C ILE A 571 -8.44 14.42 23.94
N ASN A 572 -7.35 14.63 23.21
CA ASN A 572 -6.16 13.77 23.29
C ASN A 572 -5.51 13.84 24.68
N ARG A 573 -5.57 14.99 25.36
CA ARG A 573 -5.04 15.13 26.72
C ARG A 573 -5.71 14.17 27.71
N PHE A 574 -6.97 13.80 27.48
CA PHE A 574 -7.67 12.83 28.32
C PHE A 574 -7.01 11.44 28.32
N MET A 575 -6.37 11.04 27.22
CA MET A 575 -5.64 9.77 27.13
C MET A 575 -4.15 9.91 27.45
N ALA A 576 -3.64 11.14 27.53
CA ALA A 576 -2.22 11.44 27.73
C ALA A 576 -1.79 11.42 29.21
N GLU A 577 -2.65 11.04 30.15
CA GLU A 577 -2.22 10.83 31.54
C GLU A 577 -1.15 9.74 31.63
N ASP A 578 -1.19 8.73 30.76
CA ASP A 578 -0.17 7.67 30.68
C ASP A 578 1.11 8.07 29.91
N ASP A 579 1.11 9.23 29.22
CA ASP A 579 2.28 9.75 28.48
C ASP A 579 3.21 10.62 29.34
N PHE A 580 2.77 10.99 30.55
CA PHE A 580 3.62 11.66 31.52
C PHE A 580 4.55 10.66 32.18
N ASP A 581 5.78 11.08 32.50
CA ASP A 581 6.67 10.27 33.32
C ASP A 581 6.02 9.98 34.69
N HIS A 582 6.46 8.90 35.32
CA HIS A 582 5.88 8.40 36.57
C HIS A 582 5.83 9.47 37.68
N ASP A 583 6.74 10.45 37.67
CA ASP A 583 6.84 11.51 38.68
C ASP A 583 5.79 12.60 38.42
N THR A 584 5.60 12.97 37.16
CA THR A 584 4.55 13.91 36.75
C THR A 584 3.15 13.32 36.99
N GLN A 585 2.93 12.03 36.73
CA GLN A 585 1.68 11.35 37.05
C GLN A 585 1.39 11.35 38.56
N PHE A 586 2.42 11.09 39.37
CA PHE A 586 2.33 11.17 40.83
C PHE A 586 1.93 12.58 41.28
N CYS A 587 2.60 13.61 40.76
CA CYS A 587 2.32 15.02 41.08
C CYS A 587 0.86 15.39 40.80
N LEU A 588 0.37 15.06 39.60
CA LEU A 588 -1.00 15.41 39.19
C LEU A 588 -2.03 14.80 40.15
N HIS A 589 -1.92 13.50 40.45
CA HIS A 589 -2.84 12.83 41.37
C HIS A 589 -2.68 13.29 42.82
N TRP A 590 -1.44 13.59 43.25
CA TRP A 590 -1.18 14.09 44.60
C TRP A 590 -1.84 15.47 44.78
N PHE A 591 -1.57 16.42 43.88
CA PHE A 591 -2.16 17.76 43.92
C PHE A 591 -3.69 17.76 43.75
N GLU A 592 -4.26 16.82 43.01
CA GLU A 592 -5.72 16.68 42.92
C GLU A 592 -6.32 16.21 44.25
N SER A 593 -5.62 15.31 44.96
CA SER A 593 -6.11 14.74 46.23
C SER A 593 -5.94 15.66 47.45
N VAL A 594 -4.78 16.34 47.57
CA VAL A 594 -4.44 17.15 48.76
C VAL A 594 -4.32 18.64 48.46
N GLY A 595 -4.49 19.05 47.20
CA GLY A 595 -4.30 20.44 46.80
C GLY A 595 -2.88 20.91 47.10
N TRP A 596 -2.75 22.18 47.50
CA TRP A 596 -1.47 22.78 47.91
C TRP A 596 -1.15 22.59 49.41
N THR A 597 -1.83 21.65 50.08
CA THR A 597 -1.70 21.43 51.53
C THR A 597 -0.84 20.22 51.86
N GLU A 598 -0.26 20.18 53.06
CA GLU A 598 0.56 19.06 53.50
C GLU A 598 -0.29 17.78 53.66
N GLY A 599 0.10 16.72 52.96
CA GLY A 599 -0.52 15.39 53.04
C GLY A 599 0.31 14.39 53.86
N LYS A 600 -0.27 13.23 54.19
CA LYS A 600 0.44 12.20 54.97
C LYS A 600 1.41 11.42 54.09
N PHE A 601 2.65 11.24 54.57
CA PHE A 601 3.68 10.47 53.87
C PHE A 601 3.22 9.05 53.47
N GLY A 602 2.48 8.35 54.34
CA GLY A 602 2.01 6.99 54.02
C GLY A 602 1.03 6.93 52.84
N GLU A 603 0.25 7.99 52.61
CA GLU A 603 -0.66 8.09 51.47
C GLU A 603 0.11 8.45 50.19
N ALA A 604 1.14 9.30 50.31
CA ALA A 604 2.09 9.60 49.23
C ALA A 604 2.87 8.35 48.80
N ASP A 605 3.38 7.54 49.74
CA ASP A 605 4.17 6.34 49.45
C ASP A 605 3.34 5.26 48.74
N VAL A 606 2.06 5.11 49.13
CA VAL A 606 1.14 4.20 48.43
C VAL A 606 0.87 4.69 47.01
N LEU A 607 0.63 5.99 46.82
CA LEU A 607 0.38 6.57 45.50
C LEU A 607 1.62 6.50 44.59
N ALA A 608 2.80 6.82 45.10
CA ALA A 608 4.06 6.77 44.37
C ALA A 608 4.36 5.35 43.86
N ARG A 609 4.20 4.34 44.74
CA ARG A 609 4.37 2.93 44.36
C ARG A 609 3.34 2.46 43.33
N ALA A 610 2.10 2.93 43.44
CA ALA A 610 1.04 2.61 42.47
C ALA A 610 1.34 3.19 41.07
N LYS A 611 2.07 4.31 41.00
CA LYS A 611 2.48 4.96 39.76
C LYS A 611 3.88 4.55 39.27
N GLY A 612 4.58 3.64 39.97
CA GLY A 612 5.88 3.15 39.54
C GLY A 612 7.08 4.07 39.85
N THR A 613 6.91 5.02 40.78
CA THR A 613 7.97 5.93 41.28
C THR A 613 8.13 5.81 42.81
N SER A 614 8.90 6.71 43.44
CA SER A 614 9.08 6.80 44.89
C SER A 614 8.91 8.24 45.39
N VAL A 615 8.46 8.41 46.63
CA VAL A 615 8.29 9.75 47.24
C VAL A 615 9.62 10.50 47.36
N GLU A 616 10.74 9.79 47.43
CA GLU A 616 12.08 10.39 47.47
C GLU A 616 12.59 10.81 46.08
N GLY A 617 11.98 10.26 45.02
CA GLY A 617 12.34 10.52 43.62
C GLY A 617 11.60 11.70 42.99
N VAL A 618 10.55 12.22 43.63
CA VAL A 618 9.70 13.32 43.15
C VAL A 618 9.80 14.56 44.03
#